data_AF-A0A8H6MX52-F1
#
_entry.id   AF-A0A8H6MX52-F1
#
_cell.length_a   1.000
_cell.length_b   1.000
_cell.length_c   1.000
_cell.angle_alpha   90.00
_cell.angle_beta   90.00
_cell.angle_gamma   90.00
#
_symmetry.space_group_name_H-M   'P 1'
#
loop_
_entity.id
_entity.type
_entity.pdbx_description
1 polymer ?
#
loop_
_entity_poly.entity_id
_entity_poly.type
_entity_poly.pdbx_seq_one_letter_code
_entity_poly.pdbx_strand_id
1 'polypeptide(L)'
;MSSSPQIPATASALGKRKASPIEISSGSDTDSVDVTLDWPYKKTKKMKNSERPVTDSRKGWVNKLPAKCGCKTGCKGSCACVKNGLSCGPSCHCSSCAEGPGKCTNKLNDFFRFLRPDPNEGSGVRMQAEPCFASYLIQNSKTPGRLSLAALTRSLEESLDESAKDPLEYDTWLAKWAEEREVTAKEDEPDHLRKLVRRGLVRSKGHKMYYYSFCKGDWADNMNTWHCEACKQCQDWCDWHCTKCNKCTYGVSLPSNHNMSSYLWFPMPSRSRKRKAPFEIASDPAASPVDLPPAQSIKMSEGQMTGPEAFTS
;
A
#
# COMPACT_ATOMS: atom_id res chain seq x y z
N MET A 1 -36.60 50.39 11.71
CA MET A 1 -37.04 50.12 10.32
C MET A 1 -35.81 49.75 9.52
N SER A 2 -35.50 48.46 9.41
CA SER A 2 -34.36 47.96 8.62
C SER A 2 -34.88 46.85 7.72
N SER A 3 -35.00 47.18 6.44
CA SER A 3 -35.48 46.28 5.40
C SER A 3 -34.30 45.48 4.85
N SER A 4 -34.39 44.14 4.94
CA SER A 4 -33.47 43.23 4.26
C SER A 4 -33.85 43.09 2.78
N PRO A 5 -32.90 42.96 1.85
CA PRO A 5 -33.20 42.75 0.44
C PRO A 5 -33.50 41.27 0.14
N GLN A 6 -34.59 41.02 -0.57
CA GLN A 6 -34.96 39.71 -1.10
C GLN A 6 -34.17 39.40 -2.38
N ILE A 7 -33.64 38.18 -2.48
CA ILE A 7 -33.02 37.64 -3.69
C ILE A 7 -34.07 36.80 -4.45
N PRO A 8 -34.25 36.96 -5.76
CA PRO A 8 -35.22 36.20 -6.53
C PRO A 8 -34.74 34.78 -6.85
N ALA A 9 -35.66 33.82 -6.75
CA ALA A 9 -35.47 32.43 -7.12
C ALA A 9 -35.50 32.26 -8.64
N THR A 10 -34.46 31.63 -9.20
CA THR A 10 -34.41 31.21 -10.60
C THR A 10 -34.88 29.75 -10.72
N ALA A 11 -36.02 29.56 -11.40
CA ALA A 11 -36.54 28.26 -11.76
C ALA A 11 -35.74 27.67 -12.93
N SER A 12 -35.11 26.51 -12.71
CA SER A 12 -34.46 25.73 -13.78
C SER A 12 -35.43 24.68 -14.33
N ALA A 13 -35.78 24.81 -15.61
CA ALA A 13 -36.60 23.86 -16.34
C ALA A 13 -35.77 22.59 -16.69
N LEU A 14 -36.18 21.43 -16.15
CA LEU A 14 -35.65 20.12 -16.55
C LEU A 14 -36.23 19.71 -17.91
N GLY A 15 -35.38 19.68 -18.93
CA GLY A 15 -35.67 19.06 -20.22
C GLY A 15 -35.62 17.54 -20.13
N LYS A 16 -36.76 16.89 -20.41
CA LYS A 16 -36.89 15.42 -20.53
C LYS A 16 -36.14 14.94 -21.79
N ARG A 17 -35.03 14.21 -21.62
CA ARG A 17 -34.41 13.44 -22.71
C ARG A 17 -35.01 12.03 -22.74
N LYS A 18 -35.52 11.63 -23.90
CA LYS A 18 -35.99 10.28 -24.20
C LYS A 18 -34.77 9.36 -24.37
N ALA A 19 -34.72 8.27 -23.61
CA ALA A 19 -33.75 7.20 -23.82
C ALA A 19 -34.31 6.20 -24.83
N SER A 20 -33.50 5.85 -25.83
CA SER A 20 -33.78 4.74 -26.75
C SER A 20 -33.23 3.43 -26.16
N PRO A 21 -33.87 2.27 -26.42
CA PRO A 21 -33.36 0.97 -25.94
C PRO A 21 -32.11 0.57 -26.72
N ILE A 22 -31.07 0.15 -26.00
CA ILE A 22 -29.92 -0.58 -26.56
C ILE A 22 -30.22 -2.07 -26.40
N GLU A 23 -30.42 -2.77 -27.52
CA GLU A 23 -30.46 -4.23 -27.54
C GLU A 23 -29.04 -4.78 -27.43
N ILE A 24 -28.80 -5.65 -26.45
CA ILE A 24 -27.55 -6.38 -26.28
C ILE A 24 -27.80 -7.79 -26.79
N SER A 25 -27.28 -8.10 -27.98
CA SER A 25 -27.25 -9.45 -28.54
C SER A 25 -26.13 -10.26 -27.87
N SER A 26 -26.51 -11.34 -27.17
CA SER A 26 -25.59 -12.34 -26.63
C SER A 26 -25.17 -13.31 -27.73
N GLY A 27 -23.98 -13.11 -28.28
CA GLY A 27 -23.31 -14.07 -29.18
C GLY A 27 -22.25 -14.85 -28.41
N SER A 28 -22.50 -16.14 -28.19
CA SER A 28 -21.53 -17.11 -27.70
C SER A 28 -20.96 -17.86 -28.90
N ASP A 29 -19.66 -17.73 -29.17
CA ASP A 29 -18.93 -18.66 -30.02
C ASP A 29 -17.52 -18.90 -29.49
N THR A 30 -17.28 -20.16 -29.20
CA THR A 30 -16.01 -20.82 -28.90
C THR A 30 -15.19 -20.93 -30.18
N ASP A 31 -13.89 -20.62 -30.12
CA ASP A 31 -12.80 -21.42 -30.71
C ASP A 31 -11.45 -20.73 -30.48
N SER A 32 -10.70 -21.20 -29.47
CA SER A 32 -9.30 -20.82 -29.26
C SER A 32 -8.41 -21.77 -30.05
N VAL A 33 -7.86 -21.26 -31.16
CA VAL A 33 -6.84 -21.95 -31.96
C VAL A 33 -5.49 -21.70 -31.31
N ASP A 34 -4.86 -22.77 -30.82
CA ASP A 34 -3.54 -22.73 -30.20
C ASP A 34 -2.46 -22.59 -31.30
N VAL A 35 -1.83 -21.41 -31.38
CA VAL A 35 -0.73 -21.11 -32.31
C VAL A 35 0.58 -21.14 -31.52
N THR A 36 1.24 -22.29 -31.52
CA THR A 36 2.64 -22.42 -31.07
C THR A 36 3.59 -21.86 -32.12
N LEU A 37 4.07 -20.63 -31.90
CA LEU A 37 5.20 -20.05 -32.63
C LEU A 37 6.52 -20.46 -31.97
N ASP A 38 7.22 -21.38 -32.62
CA ASP A 38 8.55 -21.85 -32.23
C ASP A 38 9.60 -20.80 -32.68
N TRP A 39 10.15 -20.04 -31.73
CA TRP A 39 11.19 -19.05 -32.02
C TRP A 39 12.56 -19.60 -31.62
N PRO A 40 13.53 -19.74 -32.55
CA PRO A 40 14.86 -20.24 -32.23
C PRO A 40 15.58 -19.25 -31.30
N TYR A 41 15.70 -19.62 -30.02
CA TYR A 41 16.43 -18.85 -29.00
C TYR A 41 17.94 -18.92 -29.24
N LYS A 42 18.47 -17.97 -30.02
CA LYS A 42 19.92 -17.75 -30.11
C LYS A 42 20.41 -17.08 -28.82
N LYS A 43 21.29 -17.75 -28.06
CA LYS A 43 21.99 -17.17 -26.91
C LYS A 43 22.78 -15.94 -27.36
N THR A 44 22.29 -14.74 -27.07
CA THR A 44 23.02 -13.50 -27.34
C THR A 44 24.18 -13.33 -26.36
N LYS A 45 25.34 -12.90 -26.88
CA LYS A 45 26.51 -12.58 -26.06
C LYS A 45 26.13 -11.50 -25.04
N LYS A 46 26.49 -11.72 -23.78
CA LYS A 46 26.26 -10.81 -22.66
C LYS A 46 27.08 -9.52 -22.88
N MET A 47 26.49 -8.49 -23.48
CA MET A 47 27.14 -7.20 -23.68
C MET A 47 27.55 -6.56 -22.35
N LYS A 48 28.69 -5.88 -22.33
CA LYS A 48 29.16 -5.11 -21.18
C LYS A 48 28.21 -3.94 -20.94
N ASN A 49 28.03 -3.55 -19.68
CA ASN A 49 27.05 -2.53 -19.28
C ASN A 49 27.33 -1.15 -19.93
N SER A 50 28.58 -0.89 -20.33
CA SER A 50 29.01 0.32 -21.04
C SER A 50 28.64 0.34 -22.53
N GLU A 51 28.30 -0.79 -23.12
CA GLU A 51 28.05 -0.95 -24.57
C GLU A 51 26.55 -1.06 -24.90
N ARG A 52 25.68 -1.05 -23.89
CA ARG A 52 24.23 -1.10 -24.14
C ARG A 52 23.76 0.22 -24.74
N PRO A 53 23.04 0.21 -25.87
CA PRO A 53 22.40 1.41 -26.40
C PRO A 53 21.51 2.03 -25.34
N VAL A 54 21.70 3.32 -25.07
CA VAL A 54 20.98 4.04 -24.00
C VAL A 54 19.46 4.06 -24.26
N THR A 55 19.02 3.77 -25.49
CA THR A 55 17.62 3.69 -25.95
C THR A 55 16.92 2.38 -25.63
N ASP A 56 17.62 1.36 -25.10
CA ASP A 56 16.95 0.22 -24.47
C ASP A 56 16.29 0.72 -23.18
N SER A 57 15.06 1.24 -23.34
CA SER A 57 14.10 1.38 -22.25
C SER A 57 14.18 0.06 -21.49
N ARG A 58 14.58 0.11 -20.20
CA ARG A 58 14.51 -1.10 -19.36
C ARG A 58 13.10 -1.63 -19.57
N LYS A 59 12.99 -2.80 -20.23
CA LYS A 59 11.71 -3.44 -20.56
C LYS A 59 10.76 -3.13 -19.43
N GLY A 60 9.69 -2.39 -19.76
CA GLY A 60 8.78 -1.79 -18.79
C GLY A 60 8.65 -2.73 -17.62
N TRP A 61 9.05 -2.24 -16.45
CA TRP A 61 9.17 -3.03 -15.23
C TRP A 61 7.74 -3.40 -14.82
N VAL A 62 7.11 -4.32 -15.57
CA VAL A 62 6.06 -5.18 -15.07
C VAL A 62 6.80 -5.97 -14.02
N ASN A 63 6.85 -5.38 -12.84
CA ASN A 63 7.51 -5.93 -11.68
C ASN A 63 6.77 -7.23 -11.39
N LYS A 64 7.19 -8.32 -12.05
CA LYS A 64 6.90 -9.67 -11.61
C LYS A 64 7.53 -9.73 -10.22
N LEU A 65 6.69 -9.44 -9.23
CA LEU A 65 7.06 -9.49 -7.83
C LEU A 65 7.72 -10.86 -7.61
N PRO A 66 8.88 -10.90 -6.92
CA PRO A 66 9.59 -12.14 -6.76
C PRO A 66 8.69 -13.15 -6.07
N ALA A 67 8.37 -14.25 -6.77
CA ALA A 67 7.46 -15.27 -6.28
C ALA A 67 7.99 -15.95 -5.01
N LYS A 68 9.31 -16.00 -4.81
CA LYS A 68 9.98 -16.60 -3.66
C LYS A 68 11.37 -16.03 -3.41
N CYS A 69 11.92 -16.30 -2.23
CA CYS A 69 13.34 -16.12 -1.92
C CYS A 69 13.96 -17.44 -1.42
N GLY A 70 15.29 -17.55 -1.46
CA GLY A 70 16.07 -18.70 -0.98
C GLY A 70 17.22 -18.28 -0.06
N CYS A 71 16.93 -17.42 0.91
CA CYS A 71 17.97 -16.84 1.78
C CYS A 71 18.43 -17.84 2.85
N LYS A 72 19.74 -18.18 2.87
CA LYS A 72 20.33 -19.16 3.80
C LYS A 72 20.57 -18.64 5.22
N THR A 73 20.71 -17.33 5.41
CA THR A 73 20.99 -16.69 6.71
C THR A 73 19.88 -15.72 7.13
N GLY A 74 18.67 -15.98 6.62
CA GLY A 74 17.51 -15.14 6.77
C GLY A 74 17.40 -13.99 5.78
N CYS A 75 16.22 -13.40 5.71
CA CYS A 75 15.86 -12.36 4.77
C CYS A 75 16.26 -10.96 5.25
N LYS A 76 17.46 -10.52 4.87
CA LYS A 76 17.99 -9.17 5.13
C LYS A 76 17.81 -8.24 3.93
N GLY A 77 18.43 -7.06 3.92
CA GLY A 77 18.30 -6.05 2.86
C GLY A 77 18.69 -6.50 1.44
N SER A 78 19.43 -7.61 1.28
CA SER A 78 19.72 -8.20 -0.02
C SER A 78 18.60 -9.12 -0.55
N CYS A 79 17.69 -9.57 0.31
CA CYS A 79 16.58 -10.47 -0.02
C CYS A 79 15.63 -9.82 -1.03
N ALA A 80 15.22 -10.58 -2.05
CA ALA A 80 14.27 -10.13 -3.04
C ALA A 80 12.93 -9.73 -2.42
N CYS A 81 12.44 -10.44 -1.40
CA CYS A 81 11.20 -10.06 -0.70
C CYS A 81 11.34 -8.72 0.01
N VAL A 82 12.41 -8.53 0.79
CA VAL A 82 12.67 -7.28 1.52
C VAL A 82 12.82 -6.10 0.56
N LYS A 83 13.60 -6.25 -0.52
CA LYS A 83 13.79 -5.19 -1.53
C LYS A 83 12.49 -4.74 -2.19
N ASN A 84 11.53 -5.64 -2.35
CA ASN A 84 10.25 -5.37 -2.97
C ASN A 84 9.14 -5.04 -1.97
N GLY A 85 9.46 -4.89 -0.68
CA GLY A 85 8.47 -4.61 0.37
C GLY A 85 7.53 -5.78 0.64
N LEU A 86 7.90 -7.03 0.35
CA LEU A 86 7.04 -8.19 0.52
C LEU A 86 7.37 -8.96 1.80
N SER A 87 6.35 -9.50 2.47
CA SER A 87 6.56 -10.62 3.41
C SER A 87 7.01 -11.87 2.67
N CYS A 88 7.75 -12.74 3.35
CA CYS A 88 8.01 -14.09 2.88
C CYS A 88 6.68 -14.87 2.86
N GLY A 89 6.37 -15.46 1.72
CA GLY A 89 5.20 -16.33 1.57
C GLY A 89 5.54 -17.80 1.78
N PRO A 90 4.55 -18.70 1.69
CA PRO A 90 4.75 -20.15 1.79
C PRO A 90 5.72 -20.72 0.74
N SER A 91 5.84 -20.04 -0.41
CA SER A 91 6.77 -20.40 -1.49
C SER A 91 8.24 -20.04 -1.21
N CYS A 92 8.53 -19.29 -0.15
CA CYS A 92 9.89 -18.89 0.20
C CYS A 92 10.64 -20.02 0.91
N HIS A 93 11.86 -20.31 0.48
CA HIS A 93 12.74 -21.35 1.04
C HIS A 93 13.86 -20.73 1.89
N CYS A 94 13.55 -19.67 2.64
CA CYS A 94 14.50 -19.11 3.60
C CYS A 94 14.65 -20.07 4.78
N SER A 95 15.90 -20.38 5.18
CA SER A 95 16.18 -21.27 6.32
C SER A 95 15.45 -20.83 7.59
N SER A 96 15.54 -19.54 7.92
CA SER A 96 14.88 -18.99 9.10
C SER A 96 13.37 -18.82 8.96
N CYS A 97 12.79 -19.03 7.77
CA CYS A 97 11.33 -19.11 7.62
C CYS A 97 10.80 -20.51 7.94
N ALA A 98 11.64 -21.54 7.76
CA ALA A 98 11.28 -22.92 8.05
C ALA A 98 11.23 -23.22 9.56
N GLU A 99 11.98 -22.47 10.37
CA GLU A 99 12.04 -22.62 11.83
C GLU A 99 10.79 -22.10 12.57
N GLY A 100 9.79 -21.59 11.85
CA GLY A 100 8.52 -21.14 12.41
C GLY A 100 8.31 -19.62 12.42
N PRO A 101 7.15 -19.16 12.92
CA PRO A 101 6.79 -17.74 12.94
C PRO A 101 7.77 -16.93 13.80
N GLY A 102 8.20 -15.76 13.29
CA GLY A 102 9.07 -14.82 14.03
C GLY A 102 10.57 -15.12 13.97
N LYS A 103 10.99 -16.24 13.35
CA LYS A 103 12.41 -16.57 13.15
C LYS A 103 13.02 -15.87 11.94
N CYS A 104 12.20 -15.52 10.96
CA CYS A 104 12.67 -14.80 9.78
C CYS A 104 13.04 -13.35 10.10
N THR A 105 14.22 -12.91 9.65
CA THR A 105 14.72 -11.54 9.85
C THR A 105 14.00 -10.48 9.00
N ASN A 106 13.07 -10.88 8.13
CA ASN A 106 12.22 -9.95 7.40
C ASN A 106 11.13 -9.38 8.31
N LYS A 107 11.34 -8.15 8.80
CA LYS A 107 10.40 -7.44 9.69
C LYS A 107 9.01 -7.22 9.11
N LEU A 108 8.87 -7.26 7.79
CA LEU A 108 7.55 -7.20 7.13
C LEU A 108 6.68 -8.42 7.47
N ASN A 109 7.27 -9.57 7.82
CA ASN A 109 6.49 -10.75 8.22
C ASN A 109 5.73 -10.51 9.51
N ASP A 110 6.39 -9.93 10.52
CA ASP A 110 5.79 -9.66 11.81
C ASP A 110 4.75 -8.53 11.68
N PHE A 111 5.10 -7.49 10.92
CA PHE A 111 4.20 -6.39 10.64
C PHE A 111 2.92 -6.84 9.91
N PHE A 112 3.03 -7.64 8.85
CA PHE A 112 1.85 -8.14 8.13
C PHE A 112 1.08 -9.23 8.89
N ARG A 113 1.72 -10.00 9.76
CA ARG A 113 0.98 -10.88 10.68
C ARG A 113 0.12 -10.06 11.62
N PHE A 114 0.66 -8.97 12.15
CA PHE A 114 -0.06 -8.09 13.06
C PHE A 114 -1.26 -7.43 12.37
N LEU A 115 -1.11 -6.94 11.13
CA LEU A 115 -2.20 -6.27 10.43
C LEU A 115 -3.41 -7.17 10.13
N ARG A 116 -3.23 -8.50 10.19
CA ARG A 116 -4.21 -9.54 9.82
C ARG A 116 -4.73 -9.38 8.38
N PRO A 117 -4.66 -10.41 7.51
CA PRO A 117 -5.35 -10.36 6.22
C PRO A 117 -6.83 -10.04 6.41
N ASP A 118 -7.41 -9.26 5.50
CA ASP A 118 -8.84 -9.00 5.50
C ASP A 118 -9.49 -10.36 5.21
N PRO A 119 -10.50 -10.80 5.98
CA PRO A 119 -11.13 -12.10 5.74
C PRO A 119 -11.67 -12.25 4.31
N ASN A 120 -11.98 -11.13 3.64
CA ASN A 120 -12.43 -11.10 2.25
C ASN A 120 -11.27 -11.14 1.24
N GLU A 121 -10.05 -10.80 1.65
CA GLU A 121 -8.85 -10.98 0.84
C GLU A 121 -8.35 -12.42 0.99
N GLY A 122 -8.70 -13.27 0.02
CA GLY A 122 -8.46 -14.72 0.05
C GLY A 122 -7.13 -15.16 0.69
N SER A 123 -7.20 -16.21 1.51
CA SER A 123 -6.05 -16.77 2.22
C SER A 123 -4.92 -17.13 1.25
N GLY A 124 -3.82 -16.37 1.28
CA GLY A 124 -2.66 -16.61 0.42
C GLY A 124 -2.16 -15.39 -0.36
N VAL A 125 -2.89 -14.28 -0.33
CA VAL A 125 -2.40 -13.03 -0.93
C VAL A 125 -1.21 -12.50 -0.11
N ARG A 126 -0.04 -12.40 -0.76
CA ARG A 126 1.13 -11.74 -0.16
C ARG A 126 0.89 -10.24 -0.15
N MET A 127 0.92 -9.66 1.05
CA MET A 127 0.91 -8.22 1.21
C MET A 127 2.23 -7.61 0.75
N GLN A 128 2.14 -6.48 0.08
CA GLN A 128 3.28 -5.66 -0.34
C GLN A 128 3.20 -4.32 0.37
N ALA A 129 4.25 -3.89 1.05
CA ALA A 129 4.33 -2.56 1.65
C ALA A 129 4.44 -1.49 0.56
N GLU A 130 3.90 -0.31 0.83
CA GLU A 130 4.17 0.86 -0.01
C GLU A 130 5.67 1.17 -0.01
N PRO A 131 6.26 1.61 -1.14
CA PRO A 131 7.70 1.77 -1.26
C PRO A 131 8.32 2.70 -0.20
N CYS A 132 7.60 3.76 0.18
CA CYS A 132 8.04 4.67 1.23
C CYS A 132 8.14 3.96 2.58
N PHE A 133 7.11 3.20 2.95
CA PHE A 133 7.10 2.44 4.20
C PHE A 133 8.13 1.30 4.19
N ALA A 134 8.27 0.59 3.08
CA ALA A 134 9.29 -0.45 2.92
C ALA A 134 10.71 0.12 3.12
N SER A 135 11.02 1.26 2.51
CA SER A 135 12.29 1.97 2.70
C SER A 135 12.49 2.39 4.15
N TYR A 136 11.45 2.94 4.80
CA TYR A 136 11.50 3.33 6.20
C TYR A 136 11.85 2.14 7.11
N LEU A 137 11.19 0.99 6.94
CA LEU A 137 11.47 -0.21 7.73
C LEU A 137 12.90 -0.74 7.53
N ILE A 138 13.41 -0.68 6.30
CA ILE A 138 14.78 -1.11 6.01
C ILE A 138 15.79 -0.19 6.71
N GLN A 139 15.58 1.14 6.63
CA GLN A 139 16.47 2.13 7.23
C GLN A 139 16.46 2.06 8.77
N ASN A 140 15.28 1.86 9.38
CA ASN A 140 15.11 1.83 10.83
C ASN A 140 15.22 0.42 11.45
N SER A 141 15.55 -0.61 10.65
CA SER A 141 15.66 -1.99 11.13
C SER A 141 16.72 -2.20 12.22
N LYS A 142 17.69 -1.29 12.34
CA LYS A 142 18.77 -1.32 13.35
C LYS A 142 18.38 -0.69 14.68
N THR A 143 17.31 0.10 14.71
CA THR A 143 16.80 0.80 15.89
C THR A 143 15.40 0.23 16.22
N PRO A 144 15.33 -0.98 16.78
CA PRO A 144 14.09 -1.75 16.93
C PRO A 144 13.01 -1.13 17.84
N GLY A 145 13.22 0.06 18.40
CA GLY A 145 12.38 0.62 19.46
C GLY A 145 11.34 1.68 19.07
N ARG A 146 11.19 2.11 17.81
CA ARG A 146 10.53 3.42 17.57
C ARG A 146 9.28 3.45 16.68
N LEU A 147 8.92 2.36 16.00
CA LEU A 147 7.63 2.33 15.30
C LEU A 147 6.56 1.75 16.23
N SER A 148 6.10 2.57 17.18
CA SER A 148 4.88 2.28 17.91
C SER A 148 3.73 2.34 16.94
N LEU A 149 3.03 1.21 16.77
CA LEU A 149 1.84 1.19 15.94
C LEU A 149 0.77 2.15 16.48
N ALA A 150 0.64 2.27 17.79
CA ALA A 150 -0.29 3.23 18.39
C ALA A 150 0.08 4.67 18.00
N ALA A 151 1.37 5.01 18.02
CA ALA A 151 1.83 6.33 17.56
C ALA A 151 1.61 6.53 16.05
N LEU A 152 1.86 5.49 15.24
CA LEU A 152 1.62 5.53 13.81
C LEU A 152 0.13 5.70 13.50
N THR A 153 -0.72 4.98 14.21
CA THR A 153 -2.18 5.06 14.08
C THR A 153 -2.68 6.45 14.44
N ARG A 154 -2.25 6.97 15.59
CA ARG A 154 -2.59 8.34 16.01
C ARG A 154 -2.15 9.38 14.97
N SER A 155 -0.94 9.24 14.44
CA SER A 155 -0.45 10.14 13.38
C SER A 155 -1.29 10.03 12.09
N LEU A 156 -1.72 8.82 11.71
CA LEU A 156 -2.61 8.63 10.56
C LEU A 156 -3.97 9.28 10.78
N GLU A 157 -4.53 9.16 11.98
CA GLU A 157 -5.80 9.77 12.38
C GLU A 157 -5.71 11.30 12.39
N GLU A 158 -4.68 11.87 13.01
CA GLU A 158 -4.47 13.33 13.04
C GLU A 158 -4.34 13.91 11.62
N SER A 159 -3.61 13.21 10.74
CA SER A 159 -3.52 13.60 9.34
C SER A 159 -4.86 13.46 8.59
N LEU A 160 -5.73 12.52 9.00
CA LEU A 160 -7.05 12.35 8.40
C LEU A 160 -8.01 13.47 8.78
N ASP A 161 -8.02 13.91 10.03
CA ASP A 161 -8.94 14.96 10.51
C ASP A 161 -8.74 16.29 9.77
N GLU A 162 -7.51 16.62 9.39
CA GLU A 162 -7.22 17.79 8.55
C GLU A 162 -7.66 17.59 7.09
N SER A 163 -7.59 16.35 6.62
CA SER A 163 -7.90 15.97 5.25
C SER A 163 -9.41 15.84 4.99
N ALA A 164 -10.17 15.39 5.99
CA ALA A 164 -11.61 15.13 5.92
C ALA A 164 -12.46 16.40 5.77
N LYS A 165 -11.87 17.59 5.94
CA LYS A 165 -12.54 18.88 5.77
C LYS A 165 -12.90 19.20 4.31
N ASP A 166 -12.43 18.41 3.33
CA ASP A 166 -12.84 18.53 1.93
C ASP A 166 -13.41 17.20 1.38
N PRO A 167 -14.69 16.88 1.67
CA PRO A 167 -15.32 15.59 1.34
C PRO A 167 -15.44 15.30 -0.16
N LEU A 168 -15.30 16.31 -1.02
CA LEU A 168 -15.50 16.17 -2.47
C LEU A 168 -14.30 15.55 -3.19
N GLU A 169 -13.15 15.40 -2.53
CA GLU A 169 -11.90 14.95 -3.17
C GLU A 169 -11.36 13.61 -2.61
N TYR A 170 -11.98 13.04 -1.57
CA TYR A 170 -11.42 11.86 -0.89
C TYR A 170 -11.96 10.51 -1.36
N ASP A 171 -11.07 9.52 -1.24
CA ASP A 171 -11.32 8.10 -1.38
C ASP A 171 -12.56 7.69 -0.57
N THR A 172 -13.62 7.24 -1.24
CA THR A 172 -14.88 6.77 -0.62
C THR A 172 -14.66 5.76 0.50
N TRP A 173 -13.55 5.01 0.46
CA TRP A 173 -13.17 4.10 1.53
C TRP A 173 -12.84 4.82 2.84
N LEU A 174 -12.13 5.96 2.79
CA LEU A 174 -11.75 6.73 3.99
C LEU A 174 -12.97 7.38 4.65
N ALA A 175 -13.90 7.89 3.84
CA ALA A 175 -15.17 8.42 4.33
C ALA A 175 -15.97 7.33 5.06
N LYS A 176 -16.13 6.17 4.41
CA LYS A 176 -16.80 5.02 5.02
C LYS A 176 -16.10 4.53 6.29
N TRP A 177 -14.77 4.51 6.29
CA TRP A 177 -13.99 4.15 7.48
C TRP A 177 -14.26 5.12 8.63
N ALA A 178 -14.30 6.42 8.37
CA ALA A 178 -14.58 7.44 9.38
C ALA A 178 -16.01 7.30 9.95
N GLU A 179 -17.02 7.05 9.11
CA GLU A 179 -18.39 6.76 9.55
C GLU A 179 -18.46 5.48 10.40
N GLU A 180 -17.81 4.40 9.96
CA GLU A 180 -17.72 3.15 10.72
C GLU A 180 -17.06 3.37 12.10
N ARG A 181 -16.09 4.28 12.20
CA ARG A 181 -15.39 4.60 13.45
C ARG A 181 -16.33 5.14 14.52
N GLU A 182 -17.24 6.03 14.14
CA GLU A 182 -18.17 6.68 15.08
C GLU A 182 -19.11 5.67 15.76
N VAL A 183 -19.44 4.58 15.06
CA VAL A 183 -20.33 3.51 15.55
C VAL A 183 -19.58 2.29 16.10
N THR A 184 -18.25 2.23 15.95
CA THR A 184 -17.44 1.08 16.40
C THR A 184 -17.36 1.04 17.92
N ALA A 185 -17.65 -0.11 18.52
CA ALA A 185 -17.49 -0.32 19.96
C ALA A 185 -16.01 -0.21 20.37
N LYS A 186 -15.74 0.25 21.61
CA LYS A 186 -14.37 0.37 22.13
C LYS A 186 -13.56 -0.94 22.08
N GLU A 187 -14.24 -2.07 22.16
CA GLU A 187 -13.63 -3.40 22.10
C GLU A 187 -13.11 -3.73 20.69
N ASP A 188 -13.77 -3.23 19.65
CA ASP A 188 -13.45 -3.45 18.23
C ASP A 188 -12.54 -2.36 17.64
N GLU A 189 -12.31 -1.28 18.39
CA GLU A 189 -11.44 -0.16 18.01
C GLU A 189 -10.06 -0.62 17.49
N PRO A 190 -9.34 -1.58 18.12
CA PRO A 190 -8.03 -2.01 17.62
C PRO A 190 -8.08 -2.64 16.21
N ASP A 191 -9.12 -3.41 15.90
CA ASP A 191 -9.29 -4.02 14.58
C ASP A 191 -9.73 -2.98 13.55
N HIS A 192 -10.56 -2.01 13.95
CA HIS A 192 -10.93 -0.88 13.12
C HIS A 192 -9.71 -0.02 12.73
N LEU A 193 -8.79 0.24 13.67
CA LEU A 193 -7.55 0.97 13.43
C LEU A 193 -6.55 0.20 12.55
N ARG A 194 -6.49 -1.13 12.71
CA ARG A 194 -5.67 -1.99 11.80
C ARG A 194 -6.09 -1.83 10.35
N LYS A 195 -7.39 -1.66 10.06
CA LYS A 195 -7.87 -1.40 8.68
C LYS A 195 -7.25 -0.12 8.11
N LEU A 196 -7.23 0.97 8.90
CA LEU A 196 -6.62 2.24 8.49
C LEU A 196 -5.13 2.09 8.21
N VAL A 197 -4.39 1.50 9.15
CA VAL A 197 -2.95 1.28 9.02
C VAL A 197 -2.66 0.42 7.78
N ARG A 198 -3.43 -0.64 7.57
CA ARG A 198 -3.31 -1.50 6.38
C ARG A 198 -3.57 -0.71 5.09
N ARG A 199 -4.59 0.15 5.07
CA ARG A 199 -4.90 0.99 3.90
C ARG A 199 -3.72 1.90 3.55
N GLY A 200 -3.17 2.59 4.54
CA GLY A 200 -2.12 3.59 4.32
C GLY A 200 -0.74 3.03 4.02
N LEU A 201 -0.45 1.77 4.39
CA LEU A 201 0.91 1.22 4.36
C LEU A 201 1.11 0.03 3.42
N VAL A 202 0.03 -0.61 2.98
CA VAL A 202 0.08 -1.81 2.14
C VAL A 202 -0.46 -1.48 0.76
N ARG A 203 0.20 -1.94 -0.31
CA ARG A 203 -0.34 -1.98 -1.66
C ARG A 203 -1.43 -3.03 -1.76
N SER A 204 -2.63 -2.62 -2.16
CA SER A 204 -3.71 -3.54 -2.53
C SER A 204 -3.93 -3.50 -4.05
N LYS A 205 -4.49 -4.57 -4.60
CA LYS A 205 -5.03 -4.56 -5.96
C LYS A 205 -6.31 -3.70 -5.94
N GLY A 206 -6.41 -2.73 -6.85
CA GLY A 206 -7.45 -1.70 -6.82
C GLY A 206 -6.84 -0.35 -6.43
N HIS A 207 -7.06 0.65 -7.27
CA HIS A 207 -6.40 1.95 -7.20
C HIS A 207 -6.54 2.58 -5.81
N LYS A 208 -5.40 2.73 -5.14
CA LYS A 208 -5.25 3.57 -3.95
C LYS A 208 -4.80 4.93 -4.42
N MET A 209 -5.68 5.92 -4.29
CA MET A 209 -5.34 7.32 -4.55
C MET A 209 -4.37 7.82 -3.47
N TYR A 210 -4.40 7.28 -2.25
CA TYR A 210 -3.61 7.77 -1.13
C TYR A 210 -2.84 6.69 -0.40
N TYR A 211 -1.68 7.06 0.12
CA TYR A 211 -0.85 6.28 1.03
C TYR A 211 -0.18 7.20 2.05
N TYR A 212 0.31 6.65 3.17
CA TYR A 212 1.04 7.45 4.14
C TYR A 212 2.53 7.51 3.80
N SER A 213 3.05 8.74 3.63
CA SER A 213 4.43 8.99 3.23
C SER A 213 5.29 9.35 4.45
N PHE A 214 6.07 8.39 4.94
CA PHE A 214 7.07 8.59 6.01
C PHE A 214 8.13 9.65 5.69
N CYS A 215 8.43 9.86 4.40
CA CYS A 215 9.35 10.93 4.02
C CYS A 215 8.77 12.33 4.24
N LYS A 216 7.44 12.46 4.26
CA LYS A 216 6.71 13.73 4.42
C LYS A 216 6.03 13.83 5.80
N GLY A 217 5.86 12.71 6.51
CA GLY A 217 5.10 12.63 7.76
C GLY A 217 3.60 12.87 7.57
N ASP A 218 3.05 12.56 6.38
CA ASP A 218 1.65 12.88 6.06
C ASP A 218 1.09 11.95 4.97
N TRP A 219 -0.24 11.97 4.79
CA TRP A 219 -0.91 11.33 3.65
C TRP A 219 -0.48 11.98 2.34
N ALA A 220 -0.08 11.14 1.38
CA ALA A 220 0.35 11.52 0.06
C ALA A 220 -0.55 10.89 -0.99
N ASP A 221 -0.86 11.67 -2.02
CA ASP A 221 -1.54 11.19 -3.21
C ASP A 221 -0.54 10.43 -4.09
N ASN A 222 -0.89 9.20 -4.44
CA ASN A 222 -0.11 8.29 -5.29
C ASN A 222 -0.01 8.79 -6.75
N MET A 223 -0.89 9.69 -7.17
CA MET A 223 -0.79 10.36 -8.47
C MET A 223 0.22 11.50 -8.47
N ASN A 224 0.39 12.17 -7.31
CA ASN A 224 1.19 13.39 -7.20
C ASN A 224 2.51 13.20 -6.44
N THR A 225 2.74 12.03 -5.84
CA THR A 225 3.95 11.69 -5.12
C THR A 225 4.38 10.28 -5.48
N TRP A 226 5.67 10.11 -5.76
CA TRP A 226 6.27 8.79 -5.93
C TRP A 226 7.51 8.65 -5.03
N HIS A 227 7.85 7.43 -4.63
CA HIS A 227 9.05 7.20 -3.84
C HIS A 227 10.21 6.79 -4.74
N CYS A 228 11.28 7.60 -4.76
CA CYS A 228 12.47 7.26 -5.53
C CYS A 228 13.25 6.14 -4.86
N GLU A 229 13.30 4.97 -5.49
CA GLU A 229 14.03 3.81 -4.98
C GLU A 229 15.55 4.02 -4.89
N ALA A 230 16.12 4.91 -5.70
CA ALA A 230 17.55 5.21 -5.67
C ALA A 230 17.89 6.21 -4.56
N CYS A 231 17.16 7.33 -4.48
CA CYS A 231 17.37 8.36 -3.45
C CYS A 231 16.75 8.01 -2.09
N LYS A 232 15.85 7.02 -2.01
CA LYS A 232 15.11 6.62 -0.80
C LYS A 232 14.29 7.75 -0.19
N GLN A 233 13.71 8.59 -1.04
CA GLN A 233 12.93 9.77 -0.64
C GLN A 233 11.69 9.89 -1.53
N CYS A 234 10.58 10.36 -0.96
CA CYS A 234 9.40 10.74 -1.72
C CYS A 234 9.67 12.03 -2.51
N GLN A 235 9.28 12.00 -3.77
CA GLN A 235 9.44 13.05 -4.76
C GLN A 235 8.08 13.46 -5.30
N ASP A 236 7.99 14.64 -5.89
CA ASP A 236 6.81 15.08 -6.62
C ASP A 236 6.65 14.28 -7.91
N TRP A 237 5.44 14.12 -8.42
CA TRP A 237 5.20 13.48 -9.73
C TRP A 237 5.92 14.19 -10.88
N CYS A 238 6.21 15.49 -10.74
CA CYS A 238 7.01 16.25 -11.68
C CYS A 238 8.52 15.94 -11.61
N ASP A 239 8.98 15.27 -10.56
CA ASP A 239 10.39 14.92 -10.37
C ASP A 239 10.71 13.57 -11.04
N TRP A 240 11.95 13.42 -11.51
CA TRP A 240 12.47 12.15 -12.03
C TRP A 240 13.90 11.91 -11.53
N HIS A 241 14.30 10.63 -11.42
CA HIS A 241 15.66 10.28 -11.01
C HIS A 241 16.61 10.23 -12.20
N CYS A 242 17.61 11.10 -12.22
CA CYS A 242 18.67 11.06 -13.22
C CYS A 242 19.71 10.00 -12.87
N THR A 243 19.85 8.97 -13.71
CA THR A 243 20.81 7.87 -13.50
C THR A 243 22.27 8.33 -13.63
N LYS A 244 22.56 9.29 -14.52
CA LYS A 244 23.91 9.85 -14.71
C LYS A 244 24.35 10.69 -13.52
N CYS A 245 23.46 11.57 -13.05
CA CYS A 245 23.74 12.48 -11.93
C CYS A 245 23.50 11.83 -10.56
N ASN A 246 22.87 10.65 -10.53
CA ASN A 246 22.41 9.94 -9.35
C ASN A 246 21.62 10.81 -8.36
N LYS A 247 20.75 11.69 -8.87
CA LYS A 247 19.90 12.58 -8.08
C LYS A 247 18.52 12.75 -8.72
N CYS A 248 17.50 12.97 -7.87
CA CYS A 248 16.19 13.41 -8.34
C CYS A 248 16.27 14.86 -8.80
N THR A 249 15.63 15.17 -9.92
CA THR A 249 15.63 16.50 -10.54
C THR A 249 14.20 16.90 -10.83
N TYR A 250 13.85 18.14 -10.48
CA TYR A 250 12.56 18.74 -10.79
C TYR A 250 12.54 19.22 -12.24
N GLY A 251 11.43 18.96 -12.92
CA GLY A 251 11.08 19.66 -14.15
C GLY A 251 10.85 18.75 -15.35
N VAL A 252 10.01 19.28 -16.23
CA VAL A 252 9.63 18.72 -17.53
C VAL A 252 10.70 18.98 -18.61
N SER A 253 11.63 19.90 -18.33
CA SER A 253 12.72 20.27 -19.24
C SER A 253 13.84 19.25 -19.17
N LEU A 254 13.79 18.28 -20.08
CA LEU A 254 14.89 17.35 -20.32
C LEU A 254 16.05 18.12 -20.94
N PRO A 255 17.25 18.13 -20.33
CA PRO A 255 18.44 18.49 -21.08
C PRO A 255 18.57 17.44 -22.20
N SER A 256 18.81 17.89 -23.44
CA SER A 256 18.83 17.09 -24.68
C SER A 256 19.74 15.85 -24.65
N ASN A 257 20.56 15.68 -23.61
CA ASN A 257 21.53 14.60 -23.44
C ASN A 257 21.15 13.58 -22.32
N HIS A 258 19.96 13.69 -21.74
CA HIS A 258 19.46 12.80 -20.68
C HIS A 258 18.29 11.95 -21.19
N ASN A 259 18.52 10.65 -21.38
CA ASN A 259 17.51 9.74 -21.89
C ASN A 259 16.50 9.38 -20.80
N MET A 260 15.20 9.53 -21.07
CA MET A 260 14.14 9.05 -20.19
C MET A 260 13.89 7.56 -20.41
N SER A 261 13.76 6.81 -19.31
CA SER A 261 12.98 5.58 -19.36
C SER A 261 11.51 6.00 -19.45
N SER A 262 10.87 5.62 -20.55
CA SER A 262 9.52 5.93 -20.98
C SER A 262 8.45 5.66 -19.90
N TYR A 263 7.94 6.73 -19.31
CA TYR A 263 6.60 6.77 -18.71
C TYR A 263 5.78 7.79 -19.50
N LEU A 264 4.64 7.35 -20.04
CA LEU A 264 3.69 8.19 -20.79
C LEU A 264 3.10 9.23 -19.83
N TRP A 265 3.25 10.51 -20.16
CA TRP A 265 2.73 11.63 -19.38
C TRP A 265 1.28 11.94 -19.78
N PHE A 266 0.40 12.06 -18.77
CA PHE A 266 -0.85 12.83 -18.89
C PHE A 266 -0.66 14.13 -18.10
N PRO A 267 -0.83 15.32 -18.70
CA PRO A 267 -0.69 16.58 -17.98
C PRO A 267 -1.85 16.73 -16.98
N MET A 268 -1.53 16.77 -15.69
CA MET A 268 -2.46 17.12 -14.62
C MET A 268 -2.22 18.58 -14.16
N PRO A 269 -3.27 19.30 -13.74
CA PRO A 269 -3.14 20.68 -13.29
C PRO A 269 -2.28 20.79 -12.01
N SER A 270 -1.31 21.69 -12.03
CA SER A 270 -0.41 21.97 -10.90
C SER A 270 -1.16 22.59 -9.72
N ARG A 271 -1.03 22.01 -8.51
CA ARG A 271 -1.45 22.64 -7.25
C ARG A 271 -0.26 22.85 -6.32
N SER A 272 -0.08 24.07 -5.81
CA SER A 272 0.97 24.36 -4.83
C SER A 272 0.51 23.99 -3.42
N ARG A 273 1.15 23.00 -2.77
CA ARG A 273 1.01 22.79 -1.32
C ARG A 273 2.24 23.33 -0.58
N LYS A 274 2.01 24.03 0.53
CA LYS A 274 3.07 24.47 1.46
C LYS A 274 3.72 23.24 2.09
N ARG A 275 5.05 23.11 2.00
CA ARG A 275 5.80 22.05 2.67
C ARG A 275 5.80 22.31 4.18
N LYS A 276 5.26 21.39 4.99
CA LYS A 276 5.50 21.35 6.44
C LYS A 276 6.92 20.83 6.70
N ALA A 277 7.53 21.24 7.82
CA ALA A 277 8.81 20.72 8.27
C ALA A 277 8.75 19.19 8.44
N PRO A 278 9.86 18.45 8.24
CA PRO A 278 9.88 17.00 8.44
C PRO A 278 9.46 16.66 9.87
N PHE A 279 8.47 15.78 9.99
CA PHE A 279 8.00 15.27 11.26
C PHE A 279 9.08 14.39 11.90
N GLU A 280 9.74 14.89 12.94
CA GLU A 280 10.50 14.03 13.84
C GLU A 280 9.49 13.34 14.76
N ILE A 281 9.35 12.01 14.63
CA ILE A 281 8.63 11.22 15.64
C ILE A 281 9.39 11.43 16.94
N ALA A 282 8.89 12.26 17.84
CA ALA A 282 9.53 12.49 19.13
C ALA A 282 9.83 11.14 19.78
N SER A 283 11.07 10.96 20.29
CA SER A 283 11.30 9.84 21.20
C SER A 283 10.55 10.22 22.45
N ASP A 284 9.41 9.59 22.71
CA ASP A 284 8.79 9.73 24.03
C ASP A 284 9.85 9.37 25.09
N PRO A 285 10.08 10.22 26.09
CA PRO A 285 10.93 9.86 27.21
C PRO A 285 10.25 8.70 27.95
N ALA A 286 10.76 7.49 27.73
CA ALA A 286 10.44 6.27 28.46
C ALA A 286 8.96 6.15 28.86
N ALA A 287 8.08 5.86 27.89
CA ALA A 287 6.82 5.22 28.24
C ALA A 287 7.16 3.92 28.99
N SER A 288 6.75 3.83 30.25
CA SER A 288 6.86 2.62 31.06
C SER A 288 6.33 1.42 30.28
N PRO A 289 6.96 0.24 30.38
CA PRO A 289 6.48 -0.96 29.72
C PRO A 289 5.00 -1.15 30.06
N VAL A 290 4.16 -1.17 29.04
CA VAL A 290 2.76 -1.55 29.18
C VAL A 290 2.80 -3.03 29.55
N ASP A 291 2.48 -3.34 30.80
CA ASP A 291 2.23 -4.72 31.24
C ASP A 291 1.11 -5.28 30.35
N LEU A 292 1.51 -6.09 29.38
CA LEU A 292 0.56 -6.96 28.69
C LEU A 292 -0.05 -7.85 29.77
N PRO A 293 -1.39 -7.88 29.92
CA PRO A 293 -2.01 -8.79 30.87
C PRO A 293 -1.51 -10.21 30.55
N PRO A 294 -1.11 -11.00 31.56
CA PRO A 294 -0.69 -12.37 31.34
C PRO A 294 -1.79 -13.08 30.58
N ALA A 295 -1.40 -13.85 29.55
CA ALA A 295 -2.32 -14.67 28.77
C ALA A 295 -3.19 -15.47 29.74
N GLN A 296 -4.47 -15.07 29.86
CA GLN A 296 -5.41 -15.82 30.67
C GLN A 296 -5.51 -17.20 30.02
N SER A 297 -5.04 -18.21 30.76
CA SER A 297 -5.23 -19.60 30.40
C SER A 297 -6.75 -19.83 30.39
N ILE A 298 -7.33 -19.87 29.19
CA ILE A 298 -8.70 -20.31 28.99
C ILE A 298 -8.71 -21.78 29.37
N LYS A 299 -9.03 -22.07 30.64
CA LYS A 299 -9.47 -23.40 31.05
C LYS A 299 -10.78 -23.64 30.31
N MET A 300 -10.72 -24.42 29.23
CA MET A 300 -11.93 -25.03 28.69
C MET A 300 -12.48 -25.91 29.81
N SER A 301 -13.56 -25.45 30.43
CA SER A 301 -14.39 -26.27 31.30
C SER A 301 -14.86 -27.47 30.47
N GLU A 302 -14.46 -28.68 30.89
CA GLU A 302 -15.04 -29.92 30.39
C GLU A 302 -16.56 -29.88 30.59
N GLY A 303 -17.28 -29.67 29.49
CA GLY A 303 -18.73 -29.83 29.46
C GLY A 303 -19.03 -31.31 29.67
N GLN A 304 -19.64 -31.63 30.82
CA GLN A 304 -20.31 -32.89 31.06
C GLN A 304 -21.33 -33.13 29.93
N MET A 305 -21.04 -34.09 29.05
CA MET A 305 -22.04 -34.68 28.16
C MET A 305 -22.96 -35.55 29.01
N THR A 306 -24.12 -35.03 29.38
CA THR A 306 -25.23 -35.85 29.85
C THR A 306 -25.76 -36.67 28.68
N GLY A 307 -25.69 -37.99 28.79
CA GLY A 307 -26.12 -38.95 27.77
C GLY A 307 -27.63 -38.97 27.54
N PRO A 308 -28.07 -39.63 26.46
CA PRO A 308 -29.48 -39.68 26.08
C PRO A 308 -30.29 -40.61 27.00
N GLU A 309 -31.41 -40.10 27.50
CA GLU A 309 -32.43 -40.89 28.18
C GLU A 309 -33.04 -41.90 27.22
N ALA A 310 -33.01 -43.18 27.62
CA ALA A 310 -33.68 -44.26 26.94
C ALA A 310 -35.20 -44.15 27.18
N PHE A 311 -35.94 -43.92 26.09
CA PHE A 311 -37.37 -44.18 26.03
C PHE A 311 -37.59 -45.70 26.05
N THR A 312 -38.20 -46.22 27.12
CA THR A 312 -38.84 -47.53 27.11
C THR A 312 -40.35 -47.36 27.15
N SER A 313 -41.02 -48.14 26.29
CA SER A 313 -42.47 -48.31 26.16
C SER A 313 -43.09 -49.06 27.33
#